data_AF-A0A962VT41-F1
#
_entry.id   AF-A0A962VT41-F1
#
_cell.length_a   1.000
_cell.length_b   1.000
_cell.length_c   1.000
_cell.angle_alpha   90.00
_cell.angle_beta   90.00
_cell.angle_gamma   90.00
#
_symmetry.space_group_name_H-M   'P 1'
#
loop_
_entity.id
_entity.type
_entity.pdbx_description
1 polymer ?
#
loop_
_entity_poly.entity_id
_entity_poly.type
_entity_poly.pdbx_seq_one_letter_code
_entity_poly.pdbx_strand_id
1 'polypeptide(L)'
;MSHRAQDWLEKIQALDLSTPVRIMNVCGGHERSIAMAGLRSLLPETIRLIPGPGCPVCICPEEDIYQAMQWALQEPATVVSFGDMLRVPVNAPRGEVRSLEEARAAGADVRPIASPRDALHIAKAQP
;
A
#
# COMPACT_ATOMS: atom_id res chain seq x y z
N MET A 1 5.73 3.42 -34.54
CA MET A 1 5.99 1.97 -34.50
C MET A 1 5.57 1.47 -33.13
N SER A 2 4.66 0.51 -33.03
CA SER A 2 4.36 -0.13 -31.75
C SER A 2 5.45 -1.18 -31.51
N HIS A 3 6.37 -0.88 -30.59
CA HIS A 3 7.34 -1.87 -30.14
C HIS A 3 6.64 -2.85 -29.20
N ARG A 4 6.78 -4.14 -29.46
CA ARG A 4 6.27 -5.20 -28.56
C ARG A 4 7.18 -5.30 -27.33
N ALA A 5 6.66 -5.85 -26.24
CA ALA A 5 7.45 -6.08 -25.02
C ALA A 5 8.69 -6.96 -25.29
N GLN A 6 8.57 -7.91 -26.23
CA GLN A 6 9.66 -8.78 -26.67
C GLN A 6 10.84 -7.98 -27.24
N ASP A 7 10.56 -6.99 -28.10
CA ASP A 7 11.59 -6.15 -28.73
C ASP A 7 12.44 -5.40 -27.68
N TRP A 8 11.83 -5.00 -26.57
CA TRP A 8 12.54 -4.35 -25.46
C TRP A 8 13.35 -5.33 -24.64
N LEU A 9 12.80 -6.52 -24.37
CA LEU A 9 13.50 -7.55 -23.63
C LEU A 9 14.79 -7.98 -24.35
N GLU A 10 14.72 -8.19 -25.67
CA GLU A 10 15.89 -8.53 -26.50
C GLU A 10 16.97 -7.44 -26.42
N LYS A 11 16.57 -6.17 -26.50
CA LYS A 11 17.50 -5.03 -26.35
C LYS A 11 18.13 -4.97 -24.97
N ILE A 12 17.36 -5.24 -23.91
CA ILE A 12 17.87 -5.26 -22.53
C ILE A 12 18.84 -6.43 -22.33
N GLN A 13 18.55 -7.59 -22.91
CA GLN A 13 19.41 -8.77 -22.84
C GLN A 13 20.73 -8.59 -23.61
N ALA A 14 20.72 -7.78 -24.68
CA ALA A 14 21.90 -7.45 -25.47
C ALA A 14 22.81 -6.37 -24.84
N LEU A 15 22.45 -5.81 -23.67
CA LEU A 15 23.28 -4.81 -23.00
C LEU A 15 24.55 -5.45 -22.43
N ASP A 16 25.71 -4.99 -22.91
CA ASP A 16 27.02 -5.34 -22.37
C ASP A 16 27.35 -4.47 -21.15
N LEU A 17 26.84 -4.87 -20.00
CA LEU A 17 27.06 -4.17 -18.73
C LEU A 17 28.26 -4.77 -18.00
N SER A 18 29.35 -4.02 -17.90
CA SER A 18 30.56 -4.41 -17.16
C SER A 18 30.38 -4.42 -15.64
N THR A 19 29.34 -3.75 -15.13
CA THR A 19 29.04 -3.63 -13.69
C THR A 19 27.55 -3.88 -13.44
N PRO A 20 27.17 -4.64 -12.39
CA PRO A 20 25.78 -4.84 -12.05
C PRO A 20 25.04 -3.54 -11.72
N VAL A 21 23.88 -3.34 -12.33
CA VAL A 21 22.99 -2.19 -12.13
C VAL A 21 21.83 -2.57 -11.23
N ARG A 22 21.52 -1.70 -10.27
CA ARG A 22 20.42 -1.85 -9.32
C ARG A 22 19.39 -0.76 -9.57
N ILE A 23 18.18 -1.13 -9.94
CA ILE A 23 17.08 -0.20 -10.24
C ILE A 23 16.00 -0.39 -9.19
N MET A 24 15.73 0.67 -8.42
CA MET A 24 14.70 0.65 -7.38
C MET A 24 13.39 1.25 -7.91
N ASN A 25 12.28 0.56 -7.66
CA ASN A 25 10.94 1.11 -7.89
C ASN A 25 10.29 1.49 -6.55
N VAL A 26 9.57 2.61 -6.51
CA VAL A 26 8.88 3.10 -5.29
C VAL A 26 7.37 3.20 -5.51
N CYS A 27 6.81 2.24 -6.27
CA CYS A 27 5.39 2.19 -6.57
C CYS A 27 4.91 0.75 -6.51
N GLY A 28 3.97 0.44 -5.60
CA GLY A 28 3.39 -0.90 -5.50
C GLY A 28 2.77 -1.40 -6.81
N GLY A 29 2.26 -0.51 -7.66
CA GLY A 29 1.74 -0.84 -8.99
C GLY A 29 2.82 -1.31 -9.98
N HIS A 30 4.02 -0.71 -9.93
CA HIS A 30 5.17 -1.19 -10.70
C HIS A 30 5.65 -2.53 -10.16
N GLU A 31 5.76 -2.67 -8.83
CA GLU A 31 6.16 -3.92 -8.20
C GLU A 31 5.21 -5.07 -8.57
N ARG A 32 3.89 -4.82 -8.53
CA ARG A 32 2.87 -5.77 -9.00
C ARG A 32 3.09 -6.15 -10.46
N SER A 33 3.31 -5.17 -11.34
CA SER A 33 3.54 -5.42 -12.77
C SER A 33 4.80 -6.27 -13.02
N ILE A 34 5.89 -5.95 -12.31
CA ILE A 34 7.16 -6.69 -12.37
C ILE A 34 6.97 -8.14 -11.94
N ALA A 35 6.28 -8.36 -10.82
CA ALA A 35 6.03 -9.70 -10.28
C ALA A 35 5.12 -10.52 -11.19
N MET A 36 3.99 -9.94 -11.64
CA MET A 36 3.02 -10.62 -12.51
C MET A 36 3.61 -10.99 -13.88
N ALA A 37 4.48 -10.14 -14.43
CA ALA A 37 5.16 -10.42 -15.69
C ALA A 37 6.37 -11.35 -15.55
N GLY A 38 6.76 -11.75 -14.34
CA GLY A 38 7.97 -12.53 -14.11
C GLY A 38 9.26 -11.82 -14.57
N LEU A 39 9.26 -10.49 -14.59
CA LEU A 39 10.31 -9.71 -15.26
C LEU A 39 11.70 -9.96 -14.64
N ARG A 40 11.76 -10.20 -13.32
CA ARG A 40 13.03 -10.50 -12.62
C ARG A 40 13.72 -11.77 -13.12
N SER A 41 12.97 -12.78 -13.57
CA SER A 41 13.55 -14.00 -14.14
C SER A 41 13.94 -13.85 -15.62
N LEU A 42 13.45 -12.81 -16.30
CA LEU A 42 13.71 -12.58 -17.72
C LEU A 42 14.90 -11.65 -17.96
N LEU A 43 15.21 -10.80 -16.97
CA LEU A 43 16.31 -9.85 -17.05
C LEU A 43 17.68 -10.54 -16.86
N PRO A 44 18.74 -10.02 -17.48
CA PRO A 44 20.11 -10.46 -17.21
C PRO A 44 20.47 -10.33 -15.73
N GLU A 45 21.35 -11.22 -15.23
CA GLU A 45 21.81 -11.19 -13.83
C GLU A 45 22.52 -9.88 -13.44
N THR A 46 23.02 -9.14 -14.44
CA THR A 46 23.63 -7.82 -14.29
C THR A 46 22.61 -6.73 -13.97
N ILE A 47 21.30 -6.98 -14.08
CA ILE A 47 20.24 -6.01 -13.78
C ILE A 47 19.35 -6.52 -12.66
N ARG A 48 19.32 -5.80 -11.54
CA ARG A 48 18.49 -6.15 -10.37
C ARG A 48 17.39 -5.12 -10.15
N LEU A 49 16.14 -5.58 -10.15
CA LEU A 49 14.98 -4.77 -9.79
C LEU A 49 14.67 -4.89 -8.29
N ILE A 50 14.73 -3.76 -7.58
CA ILE A 50 14.59 -3.68 -6.13
C ILE A 50 13.24 -3.03 -5.79
N PRO A 51 12.41 -3.66 -4.93
CA PRO A 51 11.25 -3.00 -4.37
C PRO A 51 11.69 -2.00 -3.29
N GLY A 52 11.34 -0.74 -3.47
CA GLY A 52 11.45 0.30 -2.45
C GLY A 52 10.14 0.47 -1.65
N PRO A 53 10.07 1.46 -0.75
CA PRO A 53 8.90 1.72 0.10
C PRO A 53 7.75 2.41 -0.67
N GLY A 54 7.18 1.69 -1.66
CA GLY A 54 6.16 2.22 -2.57
C GLY A 54 4.70 2.00 -2.15
N CYS A 55 4.46 1.63 -0.90
CA CYS A 55 3.15 1.33 -0.33
C CYS A 55 2.85 2.35 0.78
N PRO A 56 1.97 3.35 0.56
CA PRO A 56 1.70 4.39 1.56
C PRO A 56 1.11 3.84 2.85
N VAL A 57 0.29 2.78 2.75
CA VAL A 57 -0.28 2.08 3.91
C VAL A 57 0.80 1.43 4.76
N CYS A 58 1.76 0.77 4.12
CA CYS A 58 2.82 0.00 4.77
C CYS A 58 3.85 0.89 5.49
N ILE A 59 3.93 2.17 5.14
CA ILE A 59 4.85 3.14 5.76
C ILE A 59 4.14 4.13 6.68
N CYS A 60 2.83 3.99 6.87
CA CYS A 60 2.07 4.81 7.80
C CYS A 60 2.62 4.58 9.21
N PRO A 61 2.99 5.64 9.95
CA PRO A 61 3.40 5.51 11.34
C PRO A 61 2.33 4.79 12.15
N GLU A 62 2.77 3.85 12.98
CA GLU A 62 1.87 3.07 13.82
C GLU A 62 1.09 3.95 14.80
N GLU A 63 1.75 5.01 15.29
CA GLU A 63 1.19 6.01 16.20
C GLU A 63 -0.06 6.69 15.62
N ASP A 64 -0.07 7.01 14.32
CA ASP A 64 -1.19 7.64 13.64
C ASP A 64 -2.40 6.70 13.54
N ILE A 65 -2.14 5.42 13.26
CA ILE A 65 -3.19 4.39 13.19
C ILE A 65 -3.77 4.17 14.59
N TYR A 66 -2.91 4.06 15.61
CA TYR A 66 -3.33 3.92 16.99
C TYR A 66 -4.18 5.13 17.44
N GLN A 67 -3.77 6.35 17.11
CA GLN A 67 -4.53 7.56 17.43
C GLN A 67 -5.92 7.57 16.76
N ALA A 68 -5.99 7.19 15.47
CA ALA A 68 -7.27 7.07 14.76
C ALA A 68 -8.19 6.02 15.40
N MET A 69 -7.63 4.91 15.88
CA MET A 69 -8.39 3.90 16.64
C MET A 69 -8.92 4.46 17.96
N GLN A 70 -8.11 5.22 18.71
CA GLN A 70 -8.57 5.83 19.97
C GLN A 70 -9.69 6.83 19.72
N TRP A 71 -9.62 7.64 18.66
CA TRP A 71 -10.75 8.51 18.28
C TRP A 71 -12.02 7.72 17.98
N ALA A 72 -11.91 6.60 17.25
CA ALA A 72 -13.07 5.76 16.93
C ALA A 72 -13.71 5.12 18.18
N LEU A 73 -12.90 4.76 19.19
CA LEU A 73 -13.34 4.04 20.39
C LEU A 73 -13.79 4.95 21.53
N GLN A 74 -13.18 6.12 21.67
CA GLN A 74 -13.34 6.98 22.86
C GLN A 74 -14.15 8.23 22.59
N GLU A 75 -14.25 8.68 21.34
CA GLU A 75 -14.94 9.91 20.97
C GLU A 75 -16.21 9.61 20.17
N PRO A 76 -17.22 10.50 20.18
CA PRO A 76 -18.39 10.40 19.30
C PRO A 76 -18.01 10.82 17.86
N ALA A 77 -17.06 10.11 17.25
CA ALA A 77 -16.50 10.41 15.93
C ALA A 77 -16.70 9.25 14.96
N THR A 78 -17.08 9.58 13.72
CA THR A 78 -17.01 8.63 12.59
C THR A 78 -15.61 8.67 11.99
N VAL A 79 -14.87 7.57 12.10
CA VAL A 79 -13.55 7.42 11.48
C VAL A 79 -13.68 6.75 10.12
N VAL A 80 -13.09 7.37 9.10
CA VAL A 80 -13.12 6.85 7.73
C VAL A 80 -11.72 6.55 7.24
N SER A 81 -11.55 5.45 6.50
CA SER A 81 -10.27 5.07 5.94
C SER A 81 -10.41 4.20 4.70
N PHE A 82 -9.35 4.07 3.91
CA PHE A 82 -9.33 3.12 2.81
C PHE A 82 -9.34 1.68 3.34
N GLY A 83 -9.94 0.77 2.57
CA GLY A 83 -10.19 -0.60 3.03
C GLY A 83 -8.92 -1.42 3.35
N ASP A 84 -7.81 -1.11 2.70
CA ASP A 84 -6.50 -1.72 2.98
C ASP A 84 -5.92 -1.27 4.33
N MET A 85 -6.13 -0.01 4.70
CA MET A 85 -5.71 0.54 5.99
C MET A 85 -6.47 -0.06 7.18
N LEU A 86 -7.72 -0.51 7.00
CA LEU A 86 -8.56 -1.01 8.11
C LEU A 86 -7.94 -2.20 8.86
N ARG A 87 -7.13 -3.00 8.17
CA ARG A 87 -6.56 -4.24 8.70
C ARG A 87 -5.09 -4.10 9.12
N VAL A 88 -4.53 -2.89 9.05
CA VAL A 88 -3.15 -2.68 9.48
C VAL A 88 -3.09 -2.82 11.00
N PRO A 89 -2.27 -3.75 11.52
CA PRO A 89 -2.17 -3.95 12.95
C PRO A 89 -1.27 -2.89 13.60
N VAL A 90 -1.63 -2.50 14.82
CA VAL A 90 -0.78 -1.75 15.75
C VAL A 90 -0.37 -2.64 16.92
N ASN A 91 0.79 -2.37 17.49
CA ASN A 91 1.32 -3.04 18.67
C ASN A 91 0.61 -2.53 19.93
N ALA A 92 -0.57 -3.08 20.21
CA ALA A 92 -1.30 -2.83 21.45
C ALA A 92 -1.10 -3.97 22.47
N PRO A 93 -1.33 -3.71 23.78
CA PRO A 93 -1.37 -4.73 24.81
C PRO A 93 -2.29 -5.91 24.44
N ARG A 94 -2.01 -7.07 25.04
CA ARG A 94 -2.77 -8.28 24.73
C ARG A 94 -4.22 -8.14 25.22
N GLY A 95 -5.17 -8.37 24.31
CA GLY A 95 -6.61 -8.28 24.62
C GLY A 95 -7.23 -6.93 24.28
N GLU A 96 -6.42 -5.97 23.86
CA GLU A 96 -6.91 -4.70 23.31
C GLU A 96 -7.08 -4.80 21.79
N VAL A 97 -7.89 -3.88 21.26
CA VAL A 97 -8.12 -3.69 19.84
C VAL A 97 -6.80 -3.30 19.16
N ARG A 98 -6.47 -3.97 18.05
CA ARG A 98 -5.20 -3.82 17.33
C ARG A 98 -5.33 -3.30 15.91
N SER A 99 -6.54 -3.05 15.43
CA SER A 99 -6.76 -2.45 14.11
C SER A 99 -8.08 -1.67 14.07
N LEU A 100 -8.24 -0.84 13.05
CA LEU A 100 -9.50 -0.15 12.79
C LEU A 100 -10.66 -1.12 12.51
N GLU A 101 -10.39 -2.27 11.88
CA GLU A 101 -11.40 -3.32 11.66
C GLU A 101 -11.82 -3.98 12.98
N GLU A 102 -10.88 -4.22 13.91
CA GLU A 102 -11.22 -4.69 15.24
C GLU A 102 -11.99 -3.64 16.06
N ALA A 103 -11.65 -2.35 15.90
CA ALA A 103 -12.38 -1.26 16.56
C ALA A 103 -13.84 -1.24 16.08
N ARG A 104 -14.04 -1.38 14.77
CA ARG A 104 -15.35 -1.53 14.14
C ARG A 104 -16.12 -2.72 14.72
N ALA A 105 -15.46 -3.87 14.87
CA ALA A 105 -16.07 -5.07 15.46
C ALA A 105 -16.43 -4.89 16.94
N ALA A 106 -15.70 -4.02 17.66
CA ALA A 106 -16.00 -3.62 19.03
C ALA A 106 -17.12 -2.56 19.14
N GLY A 107 -17.71 -2.13 18.02
CA GLY A 107 -18.84 -1.19 17.98
C GLY A 107 -18.48 0.25 17.64
N ALA A 108 -17.21 0.55 17.35
CA ALA A 108 -16.81 1.88 16.88
C ALA A 108 -17.38 2.18 15.49
N ASP A 109 -17.67 3.47 15.22
CA ASP A 109 -18.14 3.91 13.91
C ASP A 109 -16.96 4.12 12.94
N VAL A 110 -16.45 3.01 12.41
CA VAL A 110 -15.40 2.99 11.40
C VAL A 110 -15.98 2.57 10.05
N ARG A 111 -15.77 3.37 9.00
CA ARG A 111 -16.34 3.13 7.67
C ARG A 111 -15.27 3.11 6.56
N PRO A 112 -15.28 2.10 5.69
CA PRO A 112 -14.41 2.09 4.51
C PRO A 112 -14.88 3.16 3.50
N ILE A 113 -13.92 3.84 2.88
CA ILE A 113 -14.15 4.78 1.77
C ILE A 113 -13.32 4.40 0.55
N ALA A 114 -13.82 4.76 -0.64
CA ALA A 114 -13.12 4.56 -1.91
C ALA A 114 -12.47 5.87 -2.42
N SER A 115 -12.90 7.01 -1.89
CA SER A 115 -12.37 8.34 -2.20
C SER A 115 -12.39 9.24 -0.97
N PRO A 116 -11.44 10.18 -0.83
CA PRO A 116 -11.52 11.22 0.18
C PRO A 116 -12.80 12.08 0.08
N ARG A 117 -13.45 12.11 -1.10
CA ARG A 117 -14.76 12.78 -1.27
C ARG A 117 -15.89 12.10 -0.50
N ASP A 118 -15.79 10.80 -0.24
CA ASP A 118 -16.80 10.07 0.52
C ASP A 118 -16.84 10.57 1.97
N ALA A 119 -15.69 10.97 2.53
CA ALA A 119 -15.62 11.57 3.86
C ALA A 119 -16.47 12.84 3.96
N LEU A 120 -16.41 13.71 2.94
CA LEU A 120 -17.22 14.93 2.88
C LEU A 120 -18.72 14.60 2.76
N HIS A 121 -19.07 13.58 1.98
CA HIS A 121 -20.46 13.15 1.84
C HIS A 121 -21.02 12.62 3.16
N ILE A 122 -20.24 11.77 3.86
CA ILE A 122 -20.59 11.22 5.17
C ILE A 122 -20.80 12.36 6.18
N ALA A 123 -19.86 13.30 6.27
CA ALA A 123 -19.94 14.43 7.19
C ALA A 123 -21.18 15.31 6.94
N LYS A 124 -21.56 15.55 5.67
CA LYS A 124 -22.78 16.31 5.35
C LYS A 124 -24.08 15.58 5.69
N ALA A 125 -24.06 14.25 5.64
CA ALA A 125 -25.22 13.44 5.98
C ALA A 125 -25.42 13.28 7.50
N GLN A 126 -24.38 13.55 8.29
CA GLN A 126 -24.34 13.44 9.75
C GLN A 126 -23.66 14.69 10.35
N PRO A 127 -24.34 15.86 10.32
CA PRO A 127 -23.76 17.14 10.73
C PRO A 127 -23.54 17.28 12.24
#